data_AF-A0A239JJR2-F1
#
_entry.id   AF-A0A239JJR2-F1
#
_cell.length_a   1.000
_cell.length_b   1.000
_cell.length_c   1.000
_cell.angle_alpha   90.00
_cell.angle_beta   90.00
_cell.angle_gamma   90.00
#
_symmetry.space_group_name_H-M   'P 1'
#
loop_
_entity.id
_entity.type
_entity.pdbx_description
1 polymer ?
#
loop_
_entity_poly.entity_id
_entity_poly.type
_entity_poly.pdbx_seq_one_letter_code
_entity_poly.pdbx_strand_id
1 'polypeptide(L)' 'MLGSQLEVSFLEKFDTEVVQYLRNELQNDHIVIRTEIAEIKDEKKLYTSTDIFDYMVKQNPDLKDLKDRLGLDFDY' A
#
# COMPACT_ATOMS: atom_id res chain seq x y z
N MET A 1 23.90 -8.43 -5.85
CA MET A 1 23.78 -9.78 -5.29
C MET A 1 24.01 -9.84 -3.77
N LEU A 2 25.04 -9.18 -3.21
CA LEU A 2 25.33 -9.23 -1.75
C LEU A 2 24.31 -8.49 -0.85
N GLY A 3 23.67 -7.41 -1.31
CA GLY A 3 22.67 -6.66 -0.52
C GLY A 3 21.39 -7.47 -0.24
N SER A 4 20.84 -8.10 -1.29
CA SER A 4 19.64 -8.93 -1.20
C SER A 4 19.78 -10.09 -0.20
N GLN A 5 20.96 -10.71 -0.10
CA GLN A 5 21.17 -11.84 0.82
C GLN A 5 21.24 -11.42 2.30
N LEU A 6 21.81 -10.23 2.59
CA LEU A 6 21.78 -9.63 3.93
C LEU A 6 20.37 -9.16 4.32
N GLU A 7 19.63 -8.59 3.39
CA GLU A 7 18.24 -8.16 3.60
C GLU A 7 17.33 -9.35 3.93
N VAL A 8 17.46 -10.46 3.20
CA VAL A 8 16.68 -11.69 3.44
C VAL A 8 17.00 -12.28 4.82
N SER A 9 18.28 -12.39 5.18
CA SER A 9 18.66 -12.95 6.49
C SER A 9 18.24 -12.07 7.68
N PHE A 10 18.09 -10.76 7.47
CA PHE A 10 17.51 -9.87 8.48
C PHE A 10 16.00 -10.13 8.65
N LEU A 11 15.27 -10.26 7.54
CA LEU A 11 13.84 -10.57 7.53
C LEU A 11 13.54 -11.92 8.23
N GLU A 12 14.33 -12.96 7.96
CA GLU A 12 14.14 -14.28 8.60
C GLU A 12 14.30 -14.25 10.13
N LYS A 13 15.27 -13.44 10.61
CA LYS A 13 15.46 -13.25 12.06
C LYS A 13 14.30 -12.48 12.68
N PHE A 14 13.87 -11.41 12.01
CA PHE A 14 12.75 -10.60 12.45
C PHE A 14 11.45 -11.43 12.53
N ASP A 15 11.17 -12.25 11.51
CA ASP A 15 10.01 -13.14 11.48
C ASP A 15 10.00 -14.10 12.68
N THR A 16 11.17 -14.66 13.01
CA THR A 16 11.31 -15.58 14.14
C THR A 16 10.98 -14.89 15.47
N GLU A 17 11.53 -13.69 15.70
CA GLU A 17 11.29 -12.92 16.93
C GLU A 17 9.82 -12.52 17.09
N VAL A 18 9.19 -12.04 16.01
CA VAL A 18 7.79 -11.60 16.04
C VAL A 18 6.84 -12.78 16.27
N VAL A 19 7.06 -13.91 15.59
CA VAL A 19 6.25 -15.12 15.82
C VAL A 19 6.35 -15.56 17.28
N GLN A 20 7.56 -15.59 17.85
CA GLN A 20 7.76 -16.00 19.24
C GLN A 20 7.06 -15.05 20.21
N TYR A 21 7.20 -13.74 19.99
CA TYR A 21 6.50 -12.74 20.80
C TYR A 21 4.98 -12.94 20.76
N LEU A 22 4.39 -13.07 19.57
CA LEU A 22 2.94 -13.24 19.42
C LEU A 22 2.42 -14.56 20.01
N ARG A 23 3.17 -15.66 19.88
CA ARG A 23 2.82 -16.94 20.51
C ARG A 23 2.75 -16.81 22.02
N ASN A 24 3.72 -16.12 22.61
CA ASN A 24 3.80 -15.91 24.06
C ASN A 24 2.68 -14.98 24.57
N GLU A 25 2.44 -13.85 23.91
CA GLU A 25 1.41 -12.88 24.32
C GLU A 25 -0.02 -13.42 24.12
N LEU A 26 -0.26 -14.15 23.04
CA LEU A 26 -1.58 -14.66 22.70
C LEU A 26 -1.83 -16.09 23.19
N GLN A 27 -0.83 -16.70 23.85
CA GLN A 27 -0.86 -18.09 24.34
C GLN A 27 -1.33 -19.07 23.23
N ASN A 28 -0.83 -18.86 22.00
CA ASN A 28 -1.27 -19.59 20.82
C ASN A 28 -0.08 -19.99 19.95
N ASP A 29 0.36 -21.23 20.10
CA ASP A 29 1.50 -21.80 19.37
C ASP A 29 1.22 -22.02 17.88
N HIS A 30 -0.04 -21.99 17.45
CA HIS A 30 -0.43 -22.20 16.07
C HIS A 30 -0.30 -20.94 15.19
N ILE A 31 0.16 -19.82 15.75
CA ILE A 31 0.41 -18.60 14.98
C ILE A 31 1.55 -18.85 13.98
N VAL A 32 1.27 -18.52 12.72
CA VAL A 32 2.20 -18.57 11.60
C VAL A 32 2.17 -17.20 10.93
N ILE A 33 3.34 -16.57 10.81
CA ILE A 33 3.52 -15.34 10.03
C ILE A 33 4.02 -15.73 8.65
N ARG A 34 3.47 -15.08 7.62
CA ARG A 34 3.94 -15.20 6.23
C ARG A 34 4.36 -13.83 5.76
N THR A 35 5.61 -13.72 5.35
CA THR A 35 6.18 -12.49 4.80
C THR A 35 6.14 -12.59 3.29
N GLU A 36 5.40 -11.69 2.65
CA GLU A 36 5.31 -11.60 1.20
C GLU A 36 6.15 -10.41 0.72
N ILE A 37 7.16 -10.69 -0.10
CA ILE A 37 7.87 -9.64 -0.84
C ILE A 37 6.97 -9.24 -2.01
N ALA A 38 6.06 -8.32 -1.75
CA ALA A 38 5.33 -7.65 -2.79
C ALA A 38 6.22 -6.55 -3.37
N GLU A 39 6.38 -6.52 -4.70
CA GLU A 39 6.70 -5.25 -5.36
C GLU A 39 5.58 -4.29 -4.97
N ILE A 40 5.91 -3.26 -4.19
CA ILE A 40 5.04 -2.12 -4.03
C ILE A 40 4.90 -1.58 -5.45
N LYS A 41 3.82 -1.95 -6.14
CA LYS A 41 3.33 -1.13 -7.23
C LYS A 41 3.16 0.23 -6.58
N ASP A 42 3.96 1.18 -7.01
CA ASP A 42 3.60 2.58 -6.94
C ASP A 42 2.25 2.70 -7.66
N GLU A 43 1.16 2.29 -7.01
CA GLU A 43 -0.09 2.99 -7.16
C GLU A 43 0.27 4.38 -6.68
N LYS A 44 0.64 5.22 -7.66
CA LYS A 44 0.83 6.65 -7.49
C LYS A 44 -0.18 7.08 -6.44
N LYS A 45 0.28 7.32 -5.21
CA LYS A 45 -0.54 8.03 -4.23
C LYS A 45 -0.99 9.27 -4.99
N LEU A 46 -2.29 9.40 -5.22
CA LEU A 46 -2.84 10.50 -5.99
C LEU A 46 -2.59 11.75 -5.14
N TYR A 47 -1.44 12.40 -5.35
CA TYR A 47 -0.88 13.42 -4.44
C TYR A 47 -1.63 14.76 -4.57
N THR A 48 -2.44 14.94 -5.61
CA THR A 48 -3.18 16.18 -5.86
C THR A 48 -4.66 15.92 -6.10
N SER A 49 -5.51 16.90 -5.77
CA SER A 49 -6.95 16.86 -6.05
C SER A 49 -7.25 16.59 -7.53
N THR A 50 -6.34 17.03 -8.42
CA THR A 50 -6.39 16.79 -9.87
C THR A 50 -6.17 15.33 -10.21
N ASP A 51 -5.15 14.68 -9.63
CA ASP A 51 -4.88 13.26 -9.87
C ASP A 51 -6.06 12.38 -9.41
N ILE A 52 -6.65 12.72 -8.25
CA ILE A 52 -7.85 12.04 -7.73
C ILE A 52 -9.02 12.20 -8.69
N PHE A 53 -9.27 13.43 -9.15
CA PHE A 53 -10.34 13.70 -10.10
C PHE A 53 -10.14 12.95 -11.43
N ASP A 54 -8.93 12.96 -11.99
CA ASP A 54 -8.62 12.26 -13.23
C ASP A 54 -8.78 10.74 -13.10
N TYR A 55 -8.44 10.18 -11.94
CA TYR A 55 -8.72 8.77 -11.63
C TYR A 55 -10.22 8.49 -11.55
N MET A 56 -11.00 9.37 -10.90
CA MET A 56 -12.45 9.22 -10.81
C MET A 56 -13.12 9.35 -12.19
N VAL A 57 -12.65 10.25 -13.06
CA VAL A 57 -13.13 10.40 -14.44
C VAL A 57 -12.85 9.16 -15.28
N LYS A 58 -11.70 8.50 -15.09
CA LYS A 58 -11.40 7.21 -15.75
C LYS A 58 -12.41 6.11 -15.38
N GLN A 59 -12.97 6.15 -14.18
CA GLN A 59 -13.98 5.20 -13.74
C GLN A 59 -15.41 5.66 -14.09
N ASN A 60 -15.66 6.96 -14.14
CA ASN A 60 -16.95 7.53 -14.53
C ASN A 60 -16.75 8.82 -15.37
N PRO A 61 -16.92 8.75 -16.70
CA PRO A 61 -16.70 9.91 -17.58
C PRO A 61 -17.71 11.05 -17.35
N ASP A 62 -18.89 10.77 -16.78
CA ASP A 62 -19.92 11.79 -16.50
C ASP A 62 -19.47 12.84 -15.47
N LEU A 63 -18.43 12.51 -14.69
CA LEU A 63 -17.82 13.45 -13.75
C LEU A 63 -17.16 14.65 -14.45
N LYS A 64 -16.72 14.47 -15.70
CA LYS A 64 -16.16 15.56 -16.50
C LYS A 64 -17.24 16.56 -16.89
N ASP A 65 -18.37 16.06 -17.41
CA ASP A 65 -19.53 16.89 -17.75
C ASP A 65 -20.10 17.59 -16.52
N LEU A 66 -20.11 16.92 -15.37
CA LEU A 66 -20.55 17.53 -14.11
C LEU A 66 -19.62 18.67 -13.67
N LYS A 67 -18.30 18.50 -13.77
CA LYS A 67 -17.32 19.55 -13.48
C LYS A 67 -17.54 20.77 -14.38
N ASP A 68 -17.67 20.53 -15.70
CA ASP A 68 -17.81 21.60 -16.69
C ASP A 68 -19.15 22.36 -16.52
N ARG A 69 -20.22 21.65 -16.18
CA ARG A 69 -21.55 22.26 -15.93
C ARG A 69 -21.61 23.05 -14.62
N LEU A 70 -20.83 22.66 -13.62
CA LEU A 70 -20.81 23.31 -12.31
C LEU A 70 -19.72 24.38 -12.18
N GLY A 71 -18.85 24.54 -13.19
CA GLY A 71 -17.77 25.53 -13.17
C GLY A 71 -16.78 25.33 -12.03
N LEU A 72 -16.48 24.07 -11.69
CA LEU A 72 -15.60 23.72 -10.58
C LEU A 72 -14.13 23.75 -11.05
N ASP A 73 -13.51 24.92 -11.03
CA ASP A 73 -12.07 25.05 -11.26
C ASP A 73 -11.31 24.84 -9.94
N PHE A 74 -10.43 23.85 -9.93
CA PHE A 74 -9.49 23.58 -8.83
C PHE A 74 -8.24 24.44 -9.00
N ASP A 75 -8.40 25.75 -9.24
CA ASP A 75 -7.29 26.70 -9.18
C ASP A 75 -7.14 27.15 -7.72
N TYR A 76 -5.92 27.03 -7.19
CA TYR A 76 -5.54 27.39 -5.83
C TYR A 76 -5.23 28.88 -5.70
#